data_AF-A0A3M1XWI7-F1
#
_entry.id   AF-A0A3M1XWI7-F1
#
_cell.length_a   1.000
_cell.length_b   1.000
_cell.length_c   1.000
_cell.angle_alpha   90.00
_cell.angle_beta   90.00
_cell.angle_gamma   90.00
#
_symmetry.space_group_name_H-M   'P 1'
#
loop_
_entity.id
_entity.type
_entity.pdbx_description
1 polymer ?
#
loop_
_entity_poly.entity_id
_entity_poly.type
_entity_poly.pdbx_seq_one_letter_code
_entity_poly.pdbx_strand_id
1 'polypeptide(L)'
;MSQTTFVHQVALIVDPDFGERLLALADAMHVWCVASPANFAALQAWYARDPEQDFSFLRGGSSFPERPGIAPAALAAAMIESIDDHHGPQWQVGSGEIPAWSRLTVIGCGFEEPLVATLAAYGFGLEGLIPGGFVAGLGSGLSLQEEPRLR
;
A
#
# COMPACT_ATOMS: atom_id res chain seq x y z
N MET A 1 11.43 -28.03 1.87
CA MET A 1 11.98 -26.75 1.40
C MET A 1 10.96 -25.68 1.73
N SER A 2 11.20 -24.86 2.76
CA SER A 2 10.31 -23.74 3.07
C SER A 2 10.52 -22.68 1.98
N GLN A 3 9.52 -22.47 1.12
CA GLN A 3 9.52 -21.32 0.23
C GLN A 3 9.41 -20.08 1.12
N THR A 4 10.44 -19.23 1.12
CA THR A 4 10.32 -17.88 1.67
C THR A 4 9.36 -17.15 0.74
N THR A 5 8.10 -17.01 1.15
CA THR A 5 7.11 -16.20 0.44
C THR A 5 7.57 -14.75 0.51
N PHE A 6 7.96 -14.18 -0.63
CA PHE A 6 8.21 -12.74 -0.74
C PHE A 6 6.90 -11.99 -0.50
N VAL A 7 6.90 -11.07 0.46
CA VAL A 7 5.76 -10.17 0.72
C VAL A 7 5.98 -8.89 -0.07
N HIS A 8 5.17 -8.68 -1.10
CA HIS A 8 5.15 -7.41 -1.80
C HIS A 8 4.31 -6.42 -0.99
N GLN A 9 5.00 -5.46 -0.37
CA GLN A 9 4.41 -4.46 0.51
C GLN A 9 4.41 -3.09 -0.17
N VAL A 10 3.29 -2.37 -0.01
CA VAL A 10 3.11 -0.99 -0.48
C VAL A 10 2.77 -0.09 0.71
N ALA A 11 3.20 1.17 0.68
CA ALA A 11 2.77 2.18 1.65
C ALA A 11 1.80 3.17 0.99
N LEU A 12 0.74 3.55 1.70
CA LEU A 12 -0.22 4.60 1.33
C LEU A 12 -0.24 5.67 2.42
N ILE A 13 0.22 6.87 2.08
CA ILE A 13 0.41 7.99 3.00
C ILE A 13 -0.60 9.08 2.65
N VAL A 14 -1.62 9.23 3.48
CA VAL A 14 -2.60 10.32 3.41
C VAL A 14 -2.38 11.41 4.46
N ASP A 15 -1.41 11.23 5.35
CA ASP A 15 -0.92 12.27 6.27
C ASP A 15 -0.16 13.35 5.46
N PRO A 16 -0.67 14.60 5.37
CA PRO A 16 -0.01 15.66 4.63
C PRO A 16 1.32 16.10 5.28
N ASP A 17 1.52 15.81 6.56
CA ASP A 17 2.71 16.19 7.33
C ASP A 17 3.66 15.01 7.54
N PHE A 18 3.55 13.94 6.74
CA PHE A 18 4.45 12.79 6.85
C PHE A 18 5.90 13.17 6.54
N GLY A 19 6.09 13.92 5.44
CA GLY A 19 7.33 14.61 5.11
C GLY A 19 8.53 13.68 4.97
N GLU A 20 9.66 14.06 5.57
CA GLU A 20 10.94 13.33 5.47
C GLU A 20 10.88 11.88 5.95
N ARG A 21 9.89 11.51 6.79
CA ARG A 21 9.66 10.12 7.19
C ARG A 21 9.38 9.22 5.98
N LEU A 22 8.90 9.79 4.87
CA LEU A 22 8.69 9.12 3.58
C LEU A 22 9.98 8.49 3.04
N LEU A 23 11.12 9.13 3.25
CA LEU A 23 12.40 8.73 2.65
C LEU A 23 12.77 7.30 3.05
N ALA A 24 12.63 6.96 4.34
CA ALA A 24 12.93 5.62 4.84
C ALA A 24 11.95 4.56 4.30
N LEU A 25 10.70 4.94 4.05
CA LEU A 25 9.73 4.03 3.41
C LEU A 25 10.05 3.84 1.93
N ALA A 26 10.36 4.90 1.20
CA ALA A 26 10.69 4.84 -0.22
C ALA A 26 11.97 4.02 -0.49
N ASP A 27 12.92 4.01 0.46
CA ASP A 27 14.10 3.16 0.41
C ASP A 27 13.76 1.66 0.61
N ALA A 28 12.63 1.33 1.26
CA ALA A 28 12.25 -0.03 1.65
C ALA A 28 11.13 -0.65 0.79
N MET A 29 10.19 0.17 0.30
CA MET A 29 8.98 -0.25 -0.41
C MET A 29 8.46 0.87 -1.32
N HIS A 30 7.55 0.57 -2.23
CA HIS A 30 6.91 1.59 -3.05
C HIS A 30 5.90 2.39 -2.21
N VAL A 31 5.97 3.72 -2.29
CA VAL A 31 5.13 4.65 -1.53
C VAL A 31 4.14 5.37 -2.44
N TRP A 32 2.87 5.35 -2.10
CA TRP A 32 1.86 6.24 -2.65
C TRP A 32 1.56 7.33 -1.61
N CYS A 33 1.71 8.60 -1.96
CA CYS A 33 1.49 9.69 -1.01
C CYS A 33 0.63 10.81 -1.56
N VAL A 34 -0.10 11.48 -0.68
CA VAL A 34 -0.75 12.74 -1.04
C VAL A 34 0.32 13.80 -1.32
N ALA A 35 0.15 14.56 -2.40
CA ALA A 35 1.10 15.55 -2.91
C ALA A 35 1.06 16.86 -2.11
N SER A 36 1.20 16.75 -0.79
CA SER A 36 1.36 17.91 0.08
C SER A 36 2.73 18.55 -0.07
N PRO A 37 2.91 19.82 0.33
CA PRO A 37 4.22 20.47 0.27
C PRO A 37 5.32 19.65 0.96
N ALA A 38 5.02 19.04 2.12
CA ALA A 38 5.99 18.25 2.87
C ALA A 38 6.30 16.90 2.18
N ASN A 39 5.28 16.16 1.76
CA ASN A 39 5.46 14.86 1.11
C ASN A 39 6.10 14.99 -0.27
N PHE A 40 5.69 16.01 -1.04
CA PHE A 40 6.24 16.29 -2.36
C PHE A 40 7.72 16.67 -2.27
N ALA A 41 8.09 17.57 -1.34
CA ALA A 41 9.49 17.92 -1.12
C ALA A 41 10.34 16.69 -0.75
N ALA A 42 9.83 15.80 0.11
CA ALA A 42 10.52 14.56 0.48
C ALA A 42 10.67 13.60 -0.71
N LEU A 43 9.62 13.41 -1.51
CA LEU A 43 9.66 12.53 -2.68
C LEU A 43 10.64 13.06 -3.75
N GLN A 44 10.65 14.38 -4.00
CA GLN A 44 11.63 15.00 -4.88
C GLN A 44 13.06 14.88 -4.35
N ALA A 45 13.26 15.02 -3.04
CA ALA A 45 14.56 14.79 -2.42
C ALA A 45 15.02 13.34 -2.55
N TRP A 46 14.09 12.37 -2.51
CA TRP A 46 14.39 10.96 -2.77
C TRP A 46 14.84 10.75 -4.22
N TYR A 47 14.08 11.27 -5.20
CA TYR A 47 14.45 11.18 -6.62
C TYR A 47 15.80 11.83 -6.94
N ALA A 48 16.18 12.89 -6.24
CA ALA A 48 17.44 13.59 -6.45
C ALA A 48 18.68 12.83 -5.93
N ARG A 49 18.52 11.77 -5.12
CA ARG A 49 19.64 11.00 -4.55
C ARG A 49 20.39 10.19 -5.60
N ASP A 50 19.67 9.67 -6.59
CA ASP A 50 20.24 8.88 -7.66
C ASP A 50 19.39 9.05 -8.94
N PRO A 51 19.81 9.89 -9.90
CA PRO A 51 19.10 10.06 -11.15
C PRO A 51 19.16 8.82 -12.06
N GLU A 52 20.03 7.86 -11.77
CA GLU A 52 20.12 6.57 -12.45
C GLU A 52 19.37 5.44 -11.71
N GLN A 53 18.72 5.74 -10.57
CA GLN A 53 17.90 4.76 -9.88
C GLN A 53 16.78 4.31 -10.82
N ASP A 54 16.74 3.01 -11.07
CA ASP A 54 15.59 2.38 -11.69
C ASP A 54 14.41 2.56 -10.71
N PHE A 55 13.45 3.41 -11.08
CA PHE A 55 12.22 3.63 -10.32
C PHE A 55 11.43 2.32 -10.33
N SER A 56 11.81 1.42 -9.44
CA SER A 56 11.32 0.07 -9.47
C SER A 56 9.89 0.00 -8.93
N PHE A 57 9.12 -0.97 -9.42
CA PHE A 57 7.85 -1.35 -8.80
C PHE A 57 7.99 -1.65 -7.29
N LEU A 58 9.20 -1.89 -6.78
CA LEU A 58 9.44 -2.27 -5.40
C LEU A 58 9.89 -1.11 -4.49
N ARG A 59 10.35 0.03 -5.03
CA ARG A 59 10.95 1.14 -4.26
C ARG A 59 10.72 2.49 -4.93
N GLY A 60 10.78 3.56 -4.15
CA GLY A 60 10.45 4.92 -4.59
C GLY A 60 9.00 5.27 -4.27
N GLY A 61 8.39 6.15 -5.06
CA GLY A 61 7.00 6.48 -4.81
C GLY A 61 6.31 7.24 -5.93
N SER A 62 5.00 7.39 -5.75
CA SER A 62 4.07 8.12 -6.62
C SER A 62 3.27 9.08 -5.75
N SER A 63 3.04 10.30 -6.25
CA SER A 63 2.22 11.28 -5.54
C SER A 63 0.90 11.54 -6.26
N PHE A 64 -0.14 11.86 -5.50
CA PHE A 64 -1.48 12.18 -6.03
C PHE A 64 -2.02 13.49 -5.43
N PRO A 65 -2.84 14.25 -6.17
CA PRO A 65 -3.30 15.57 -5.71
C PRO A 65 -4.01 15.51 -4.36
N GLU A 66 -3.73 16.50 -3.51
CA GLU A 66 -4.58 16.78 -2.35
C GLU A 66 -6.02 17.05 -2.80
N ARG A 67 -6.98 16.57 -2.00
CA ARG A 67 -8.40 16.87 -2.19
C ARG A 67 -8.96 17.48 -0.90
N PRO A 68 -8.83 18.82 -0.73
CA PRO A 68 -9.34 19.50 0.46
C PRO A 68 -10.82 19.21 0.67
N GLY A 69 -11.21 18.94 1.92
CA GLY A 69 -12.59 18.62 2.29
C GLY A 69 -12.99 17.16 2.10
N ILE A 70 -12.13 16.31 1.53
CA ILE A 70 -12.31 14.85 1.55
C ILE A 70 -11.66 14.28 2.81
N ALA A 71 -12.38 13.41 3.52
CA ALA A 71 -11.83 12.73 4.70
C ALA A 71 -10.64 11.83 4.30
N PRO A 72 -9.58 11.73 5.12
CA PRO A 72 -8.40 10.92 4.81
C PRO A 72 -8.69 9.46 4.45
N ALA A 73 -9.62 8.80 5.16
CA ALA A 73 -10.03 7.44 4.84
C ALA A 73 -10.72 7.35 3.46
N ALA A 74 -11.55 8.33 3.08
CA ALA A 74 -12.17 8.38 1.77
C ALA A 74 -11.17 8.66 0.64
N LEU A 75 -10.16 9.49 0.92
CA LEU A 75 -9.06 9.73 0.00
C LEU A 75 -8.23 8.46 -0.21
N ALA A 76 -7.89 7.76 0.88
CA ALA A 76 -7.19 6.48 0.82
C ALA A 76 -7.98 5.42 0.04
N ALA A 77 -9.28 5.31 0.27
CA ALA A 77 -10.17 4.39 -0.43
C ALA A 77 -10.15 4.63 -1.95
N ALA A 78 -10.21 5.90 -2.37
CA ALA A 78 -10.17 6.27 -3.78
C ALA A 78 -8.84 5.93 -4.49
N MET A 79 -7.76 5.67 -3.74
CA MET A 79 -6.45 5.33 -4.29
C MET A 79 -6.23 3.81 -4.44
N ILE A 80 -7.04 2.97 -3.80
CA ILE A 80 -6.83 1.52 -3.80
C ILE A 80 -6.90 0.94 -5.22
N GLU A 81 -7.83 1.40 -6.05
CA GLU A 81 -7.95 0.93 -7.45
C GLU A 81 -6.69 1.23 -8.26
N SER A 82 -6.13 2.45 -8.15
CA SER A 82 -4.88 2.80 -8.83
C SER A 82 -3.66 2.04 -8.30
N ILE A 83 -3.64 1.73 -7.00
CA ILE A 83 -2.62 0.86 -6.41
C ILE A 83 -2.74 -0.54 -6.99
N ASP A 84 -3.96 -1.09 -7.05
CA ASP A 84 -4.18 -2.43 -7.60
C ASP A 84 -3.86 -2.48 -9.11
N ASP A 85 -4.23 -1.48 -9.90
CA ASP A 85 -3.85 -1.38 -11.32
C ASP A 85 -2.31 -1.36 -11.54
N HIS A 86 -1.55 -0.90 -10.55
CA HIS A 86 -0.10 -0.84 -10.61
C HIS A 86 0.59 -2.07 -9.99
N HIS A 87 0.10 -2.57 -8.86
CA HIS A 87 0.77 -3.60 -8.05
C HIS A 87 0.03 -4.94 -8.01
N GLY A 88 -1.14 -5.02 -8.64
CA GLY A 88 -2.03 -6.15 -8.69
C GLY A 88 -1.60 -7.28 -9.63
N PRO A 89 -2.42 -8.34 -9.74
CA PRO A 89 -2.05 -9.60 -10.38
C PRO A 89 -1.84 -9.50 -11.91
N GLN A 90 -2.35 -8.46 -12.57
CA GLN A 90 -2.20 -8.27 -14.01
C GLN A 90 -0.74 -8.16 -14.46
N TRP A 91 0.17 -7.74 -13.58
CA TRP A 91 1.61 -7.67 -13.86
C TRP A 91 2.36 -8.99 -13.62
N GLN A 92 1.66 -10.03 -13.13
CA GLN A 92 2.23 -11.40 -12.98
C GLN A 92 2.32 -12.13 -14.33
N VAL A 93 1.55 -11.70 -15.34
CA VAL A 93 1.48 -12.36 -16.64
C VAL A 93 2.58 -11.82 -17.56
N GLY A 94 3.80 -12.38 -17.44
CA GLY A 94 4.86 -12.20 -18.44
C GLY A 94 6.26 -11.89 -17.90
N SER A 95 6.39 -11.42 -16.65
CA SER A 95 7.68 -11.01 -16.05
C SER A 95 8.21 -11.95 -14.97
N GLY A 96 7.41 -12.91 -14.48
CA GLY A 96 7.85 -14.05 -13.68
C GLY A 96 8.43 -13.79 -12.29
N GLU A 97 8.68 -12.54 -11.86
CA GLU A 97 9.53 -12.30 -10.68
C GLU A 97 8.91 -11.48 -9.54
N ILE A 98 7.83 -10.71 -9.76
CA ILE A 98 7.22 -9.87 -8.70
C ILE A 98 5.78 -10.33 -8.42
N PRO A 99 5.46 -10.81 -7.19
CA PRO A 99 4.10 -11.19 -6.85
C PRO A 99 3.20 -9.94 -6.69
N ALA A 100 1.88 -10.13 -6.78
CA ALA A 100 0.95 -9.04 -6.45
C ALA A 100 1.19 -8.55 -5.02
N TRP A 101 0.91 -7.27 -4.80
CA TRP A 101 0.86 -6.71 -3.46
C TRP A 101 -0.04 -7.57 -2.56
N SER A 102 0.48 -7.86 -1.37
CA SER A 102 -0.21 -8.67 -0.38
C SER A 102 -0.27 -8.00 0.99
N ARG A 103 0.37 -6.83 1.11
CA ARG A 103 0.44 -6.05 2.34
C ARG A 103 0.43 -4.56 2.05
N LEU A 104 -0.36 -3.82 2.82
CA LEU A 104 -0.51 -2.37 2.72
C LEU A 104 -0.26 -1.73 4.08
N THR A 105 0.65 -0.77 4.13
CA THR A 105 0.81 0.13 5.29
C THR A 105 0.09 1.43 4.99
N VAL A 106 -0.88 1.81 5.81
CA VAL A 106 -1.62 3.07 5.65
C VAL A 106 -1.27 4.01 6.80
N ILE A 107 -0.94 5.27 6.48
CA ILE A 107 -0.59 6.31 7.47
C ILE A 107 -1.39 7.58 7.17
N GLY A 108 -1.97 8.19 8.22
CA GLY A 108 -2.76 9.42 8.17
C GLY A 108 -4.27 9.21 8.32
N CYS A 109 -4.72 7.98 8.52
CA CYS A 109 -6.12 7.66 8.84
C CYS A 109 -6.24 6.37 9.65
N GLY A 110 -7.42 6.16 10.26
CA GLY A 110 -7.74 4.92 10.95
C GLY A 110 -8.20 3.81 10.01
N PHE A 111 -8.33 2.59 10.54
CA PHE A 111 -9.03 1.50 9.86
C PHE A 111 -10.54 1.72 9.98
N GLU A 112 -11.09 2.59 9.13
CA GLU A 112 -12.47 3.08 9.19
C GLU A 112 -13.13 3.20 7.81
N GLU A 113 -14.44 3.38 7.77
CA GLU A 113 -15.18 3.57 6.52
C GLU A 113 -14.82 4.90 5.83
N PRO A 114 -14.81 4.96 4.49
CA PRO A 114 -15.13 3.90 3.53
C PRO A 114 -13.96 2.96 3.20
N LEU A 115 -12.78 3.21 3.78
CA LEU A 115 -11.54 2.48 3.43
C LEU A 115 -11.63 0.98 3.76
N VAL A 116 -12.26 0.63 4.87
CA VAL A 116 -12.46 -0.77 5.28
C VAL A 116 -13.24 -1.55 4.22
N ALA A 117 -14.37 -1.02 3.75
CA ALA A 117 -15.17 -1.68 2.72
C ALA A 117 -14.38 -1.85 1.41
N THR A 118 -13.61 -0.83 1.01
CA THR A 118 -12.75 -0.93 -0.17
C THR A 118 -11.67 -2.00 0.01
N LEU A 119 -10.92 -1.99 1.11
CA LEU A 119 -9.88 -3.00 1.36
C LEU A 119 -10.45 -4.42 1.38
N ALA A 120 -11.62 -4.62 1.99
CA ALA A 120 -12.30 -5.91 2.00
C ALA A 120 -12.68 -6.41 0.60
N ALA A 121 -13.04 -5.51 -0.33
CA ALA A 121 -13.33 -5.86 -1.72
C ALA A 121 -12.10 -6.41 -2.47
N TYR A 122 -10.89 -6.03 -2.05
CA TYR A 122 -9.62 -6.56 -2.55
C TYR A 122 -9.07 -7.73 -1.70
N GLY A 123 -9.84 -8.22 -0.71
CA GLY A 123 -9.44 -9.33 0.15
C GLY A 123 -8.49 -8.95 1.30
N PHE A 124 -8.26 -7.66 1.53
CA PHE A 124 -7.43 -7.17 2.63
C PHE A 124 -8.22 -7.09 3.94
N GLY A 125 -7.58 -7.51 5.03
CA GLY A 125 -8.05 -7.33 6.39
C GLY A 125 -7.01 -6.64 7.27
N LEU A 126 -7.44 -6.15 8.43
CA LEU A 126 -6.54 -5.52 9.40
C LEU A 126 -5.56 -6.55 9.99
N GLU A 127 -4.26 -6.28 9.88
CA GLU A 127 -3.21 -7.06 10.55
C GLU A 127 -2.78 -6.44 11.88
N GLY A 128 -2.76 -5.11 11.96
CA GLY A 128 -2.34 -4.41 13.18
C GLY A 128 -2.41 -2.89 13.08
N LEU A 129 -2.50 -2.24 14.23
CA LEU A 129 -2.43 -0.78 14.33
C LEU A 129 -0.97 -0.33 14.51
N ILE A 130 -0.64 0.82 13.94
CA ILE A 130 0.68 1.47 14.09
C ILE A 130 0.49 2.94 14.48
N PRO A 131 1.52 3.61 15.00
CA PRO A 131 1.44 5.05 15.25
C PRO A 131 1.02 5.81 13.98
N GLY A 132 -0.13 6.49 14.04
CA GLY A 132 -0.68 7.27 12.93
C GLY A 132 -1.36 6.47 11.82
N GLY A 133 -1.60 5.16 12.00
CA GLY A 133 -2.25 4.36 10.96
C GLY A 133 -2.40 2.88 11.27
N PHE A 134 -2.32 2.04 10.24
CA PHE A 134 -2.48 0.59 10.36
C PHE A 134 -1.76 -0.17 9.24
N VAL A 135 -1.66 -1.48 9.41
CA VAL A 135 -1.22 -2.43 8.39
C VAL A 135 -2.38 -3.36 8.06
N ALA A 136 -2.64 -3.52 6.77
CA ALA A 136 -3.59 -4.49 6.24
C ALA A 136 -2.86 -5.51 5.37
N GLY A 137 -3.40 -6.72 5.29
CA GLY A 137 -2.84 -7.78 4.45
C GLY A 137 -3.92 -8.69 3.90
N LEU A 138 -3.59 -9.37 2.81
CA LEU A 138 -4.42 -10.46 2.32
C LEU A 138 -4.45 -11.53 3.40
N GLY A 139 -5.64 -11.84 3.91
CA GLY A 139 -5.79 -12.97 4.83
C GLY A 139 -5.18 -14.19 4.16
N SER A 140 -4.22 -14.85 4.83
CA SER A 140 -3.82 -16.20 4.40
C SER A 140 -5.11 -16.99 4.36
N GLY A 141 -5.54 -17.41 3.16
CA GLY A 141 -6.78 -18.14 2.99
C GLY A 141 -6.75 -19.38 3.87
N LEU A 142 -7.30 -19.28 5.08
CA LEU A 142 -7.83 -20.44 5.74
C LEU A 142 -9.03 -20.82 4.90
N SER A 143 -8.78 -21.78 4.01
CA SER A 143 -9.77 -22.72 3.52
C SER A 143 -10.84 -22.86 4.59
N LEU A 144 -12.05 -22.40 4.29
CA LEU A 144 -13.23 -22.95 4.93
C LEU A 144 -13.20 -24.43 4.54
N GLN A 145 -12.55 -25.26 5.35
CA GLN A 145 -12.82 -26.67 5.33
C GLN A 145 -14.31 -26.78 5.61
N GLU A 146 -15.05 -27.18 4.59
CA GLU A 146 -16.43 -27.59 4.75
C GLU A 146 -16.47 -28.56 5.93
N GLU A 147 -17.16 -28.19 7.00
CA GLU A 147 -17.43 -29.11 8.09
C GLU A 147 -18.10 -30.37 7.50
N PRO A 148 -17.66 -31.57 7.87
CA PRO A 148 -18.31 -32.78 7.38
C PRO A 148 -19.75 -32.76 7.87
N ARG A 149 -20.70 -32.66 6.93
CA ARG A 149 -22.10 -32.97 7.22
C ARG A 149 -22.16 -34.42 7.68
N LEU A 150 -22.21 -34.61 8.99
CA LEU A 150 -22.61 -35.87 9.59
C LEU A 150 -24.06 -36.13 9.17
N ARG A 151 -24.25 -37.19 8.39
CA ARG A 151 -25.52 -37.94 8.30
C ARG A 151 -25.28 -39.33 8.81
#